data_AF-A0A9W9W4S3-F1
#
_entry.id   AF-A0A9W9W4S3-F1
#
_cell.length_a   1.000
_cell.length_b   1.000
_cell.length_c   1.000
_cell.angle_alpha   90.00
_cell.angle_beta   90.00
_cell.angle_gamma   90.00
#
_symmetry.space_group_name_H-M   'P 1'
#
loop_
_entity.id
_entity.type
_entity.pdbx_description
1 polymer ?
#
loop_
_entity_poly.entity_id
_entity_poly.type
_entity_poly.pdbx_seq_one_letter_code
_entity_poly.pdbx_strand_id
1 'polypeptide(L)' 'MFIHGTEDTVTPSRISERAQQELSRLGAESHIILVEGANHMFDMFLTDPEDEAYRNYVLRGFQFLAAKTGLS' A
#
# COMPACT_ATOMS: atom_id res chain seq x y z
N MET A 1 1.38 6.33 1.76
CA MET A 1 0.45 5.18 1.67
C MET A 1 1.23 3.91 1.92
N PHE A 2 0.63 2.98 2.66
CA PHE A 2 1.14 1.63 2.88
C PHE A 2 0.18 0.64 2.22
N ILE A 3 0.74 -0.42 1.63
CA ILE A 3 -0.01 -1.57 1.14
C ILE A 3 0.75 -2.78 1.66
N HIS A 4 0.06 -3.70 2.30
CA HIS A 4 0.73 -4.81 2.98
C HIS A 4 -0.16 -6.05 3.03
N GLY A 5 0.41 -7.22 2.74
CA GLY A 5 -0.30 -8.50 2.85
C GLY A 5 -0.41 -8.98 4.30
N THR A 6 -1.55 -9.54 4.70
CA THR A 6 -1.75 -10.04 6.08
C THR A 6 -1.04 -11.36 6.36
N GLU A 7 -0.63 -12.09 5.31
CA GLU A 7 0.15 -13.34 5.38
C GLU A 7 1.61 -13.14 4.97
N ASP A 8 2.13 -11.90 5.04
CA ASP A 8 3.55 -11.64 4.87
C ASP A 8 4.35 -12.26 6.05
N THR A 9 5.07 -13.33 5.75
CA THR A 9 5.94 -14.06 6.69
C THR A 9 7.36 -13.50 6.78
N VAL A 10 7.73 -12.59 5.87
CA VAL A 10 9.04 -11.90 5.87
C VAL A 10 8.96 -10.66 6.74
N THR A 11 7.90 -9.87 6.57
CA THR A 11 7.64 -8.63 7.31
C THR A 11 6.19 -8.63 7.82
N PRO A 12 5.95 -8.72 9.14
CA PRO A 12 4.58 -8.70 9.66
C PRO A 12 3.84 -7.36 9.40
N SER A 13 2.58 -7.42 8.96
CA SER A 13 1.75 -6.25 8.62
C SER A 13 1.68 -5.17 9.70
N ARG A 14 1.72 -5.58 10.97
CA ARG A 14 1.71 -4.70 12.14
C ARG A 14 2.82 -3.63 12.12
N ILE A 15 3.90 -3.86 11.37
CA ILE A 15 4.99 -2.88 11.21
C ILE A 15 4.49 -1.69 10.37
N SER A 16 3.82 -1.96 9.26
CA SER A 16 3.21 -0.92 8.40
C SER A 16 2.06 -0.22 9.12
N GLU A 17 1.22 -0.96 9.85
CA GLU A 17 0.13 -0.39 10.66
C GLU A 17 0.67 0.61 11.69
N ARG A 18 1.71 0.21 12.45
CA ARG A 18 2.37 1.10 13.41
C ARG A 18 2.97 2.34 12.73
N ALA A 19 3.65 2.17 11.61
CA ALA A 19 4.23 3.29 10.88
C ALA A 19 3.16 4.29 10.39
N GLN A 20 2.04 3.79 9.88
CA GLN A 20 0.91 4.61 9.47
C GLN A 20 0.30 5.38 10.66
N GLN A 21 0.06 4.70 11.79
CA GLN A 21 -0.47 5.34 12.99
C GLN A 21 0.42 6.47 13.51
N GLU A 22 1.74 6.27 13.54
CA GLU A 22 2.68 7.32 13.97
C GLU A 22 2.72 8.49 12.99
N LEU A 23 2.68 8.25 11.68
CA LEU A 23 2.59 9.32 10.68
C LEU A 23 1.31 10.14 10.84
N SER A 24 0.17 9.47 11.00
CA SER A 24 -1.10 10.15 11.29
C SER A 24 -1.05 10.96 12.59
N ARG A 25 -0.41 10.45 13.65
CA ARG A 25 -0.24 11.17 14.92
C ARG A 25 0.61 12.45 14.75
N LEU A 26 1.54 12.45 13.81
CA LEU A 26 2.35 13.63 13.46
C LEU A 26 1.65 14.59 12.50
N GLY A 27 0.39 14.33 12.13
CA GLY A 27 -0.38 15.15 11.19
C GLY A 27 -0.01 14.94 9.72
N ALA A 28 0.81 13.93 9.40
CA ALA A 28 1.10 13.57 8.03
C ALA A 28 -0.06 12.75 7.45
N GLU A 29 -0.53 13.13 6.26
CA GLU A 29 -1.51 12.33 5.54
C GLU A 29 -0.92 10.96 5.20
N SER A 30 -1.53 9.92 5.72
CA SER A 30 -1.12 8.55 5.49
C SER A 30 -2.34 7.64 5.48
N HIS A 31 -2.29 6.60 4.64
CA HIS A 31 -3.33 5.59 4.46
C HIS A 31 -2.67 4.22 4.45
N ILE A 32 -3.40 3.18 4.84
CA ILE A 32 -2.97 1.79 4.77
C ILE A 32 -4.05 0.92 4.13
N ILE A 33 -3.62 0.01 3.26
CA ILE A 33 -4.42 -1.09 2.72
C ILE A 33 -3.80 -2.39 3.22
N LEU A 34 -4.57 -3.17 3.99
CA LEU A 34 -4.22 -4.53 4.35
C LEU A 34 -4.89 -5.48 3.34
N VAL A 35 -4.07 -6.31 2.70
CA VAL A 35 -4.52 -7.25 1.66
C VAL A 35 -4.61 -8.64 2.28
N GLU A 36 -5.84 -9.11 2.46
CA GLU A 36 -6.08 -10.38 3.15
C GLU A 36 -5.49 -11.57 2.38
N GLY A 37 -4.76 -12.45 3.06
CA GLY A 37 -4.16 -13.65 2.46
C GLY A 37 -2.93 -13.38 1.57
N ALA A 38 -2.54 -12.11 1.37
CA ALA A 38 -1.42 -11.78 0.52
C ALA A 38 -0.07 -11.99 1.23
N ASN A 39 0.90 -12.51 0.48
CA ASN A 39 2.28 -12.71 0.94
C ASN A 39 3.17 -11.48 0.64
N HIS A 40 4.46 -11.56 0.99
CA HIS A 40 5.43 -10.47 0.83
C HIS A 40 5.55 -9.90 -0.60
N MET A 41 5.44 -10.75 -1.63
CA MET A 41 5.73 -10.40 -3.02
C MET A 41 4.46 -10.41 -3.89
N PHE A 42 3.27 -10.29 -3.28
CA PHE A 42 1.99 -10.48 -3.97
C PHE A 42 1.78 -9.53 -5.16
N ASP A 43 2.39 -8.35 -5.12
CA ASP A 43 2.25 -7.29 -6.13
C ASP A 43 3.43 -7.21 -7.12
N MET A 44 4.46 -8.05 -6.95
CA MET A 44 5.73 -7.97 -7.70
C MET A 44 5.57 -7.99 -9.23
N PHE A 45 4.54 -8.69 -9.72
CA PHE A 45 4.28 -8.88 -11.15
C PHE A 45 2.96 -8.27 -11.62
N LEU A 46 2.31 -7.46 -10.78
CA LEU A 46 1.11 -6.73 -11.18
C LEU A 46 1.51 -5.56 -12.07
N THR A 47 1.30 -5.70 -13.37
CA THR A 47 1.65 -4.66 -14.37
C THR A 47 0.52 -4.30 -15.32
N ASP A 48 -0.53 -5.12 -15.40
CA ASP A 48 -1.64 -4.90 -16.33
C ASP A 48 -2.64 -3.88 -15.76
N PRO A 49 -2.88 -2.72 -16.42
CA PRO A 49 -3.85 -1.72 -15.97
C PRO A 49 -5.30 -2.20 -15.89
N GLU A 50 -5.65 -3.29 -16.59
CA GLU A 50 -6.98 -3.89 -16.56
C GLU A 50 -7.13 -4.95 -15.46
N ASP A 51 -6.03 -5.41 -14.85
CA ASP A 51 -6.06 -6.32 -13.71
C ASP A 51 -6.63 -5.63 -12.46
N GLU A 52 -7.60 -6.27 -11.82
CA GLU A 52 -8.28 -5.72 -10.66
C GLU A 52 -7.33 -5.52 -9.46
N ALA A 53 -6.43 -6.46 -9.20
CA ALA A 53 -5.44 -6.35 -8.13
C ALA A 53 -4.45 -5.21 -8.41
N TYR A 54 -4.03 -5.05 -9.67
CA TYR A 54 -3.21 -3.89 -10.06
C TYR A 54 -3.93 -2.58 -9.75
N ARG A 55 -5.19 -2.44 -10.19
CA ARG A 55 -6.00 -1.22 -9.98
C ARG A 55 -6.25 -0.95 -8.49
N ASN A 56 -6.52 -1.99 -7.72
CA ASN A 56 -6.87 -1.86 -6.30
C ASN A 56 -5.66 -1.59 -5.41
N TYR A 57 -4.47 -2.06 -5.78
CA TYR A 57 -3.29 -1.99 -4.93
C TYR A 57 -2.22 -1.07 -5.54
N VAL A 58 -1.65 -1.43 -6.69
CA VAL A 58 -0.52 -0.73 -7.29
C VAL A 58 -0.91 0.67 -7.76
N LEU A 59 -1.97 0.78 -8.56
CA LEU A 59 -2.43 2.05 -9.12
C LEU A 59 -2.82 3.06 -8.03
N ARG A 60 -3.48 2.59 -6.95
CA ARG A 60 -3.83 3.46 -5.82
C ARG A 60 -2.58 4.04 -5.14
N GLY A 61 -1.53 3.24 -4.99
CA GLY A 61 -0.25 3.72 -4.47
C GLY A 61 0.34 4.85 -5.33
N PHE A 62 0.35 4.65 -6.66
CA PHE A 62 0.82 5.68 -7.59
C PHE A 62 -0.04 6.93 -7.57
N GLN A 63 -1.37 6.82 -7.55
CA GLN A 63 -2.27 7.96 -7.46
C GLN A 63 -2.04 8.79 -6.19
N PHE A 64 -1.84 8.12 -5.05
CA PHE A 64 -1.50 8.80 -3.81
C PHE A 64 -0.19 9.60 -3.92
N LEU A 65 0.84 9.01 -4.53
CA LEU A 65 2.14 9.68 -4.70
C LEU A 65 2.06 10.84 -5.70
N ALA A 66 1.40 10.64 -6.84
CA ALA A 66 1.27 11.64 -7.90
C ALA A 66 0.56 12.91 -7.39
N ALA A 67 -0.49 12.74 -6.57
CA ALA A 67 -1.18 13.84 -5.89
C ALA A 67 -0.27 14.66 -4.96
N LYS A 68 0.83 14.09 -4.45
CA LYS A 68 1.83 14.80 -3.62
C LYS A 68 2.90 15.52 -4.43
N THR A 69 3.08 15.15 -5.69
CA THR A 69 4.06 15.77 -6.59
C THR A 69 3.43 16.77 -7.57
N GLY A 70 2.12 17.00 -7.50
CA GLY A 70 1.41 17.88 -8.43
C GLY A 70 1.24 17.27 -9.83
N LEU A 71 1.42 15.95 -9.95
CA LEU A 71 1.09 15.20 -11.17
C LEU A 71 -0.34 14.70 -10.99
N SER A 72 -1.31 15.39 -11.58
CA SER A 72 -2.73 15.00 -11.57
C SER A 72 -3.17 14.50 -12.93
#